data_AF-A0A660RV45-F1
#
_entry.id   AF-A0A660RV45-F1
#
_cell.length_a   1.000
_cell.length_b   1.000
_cell.length_c   1.000
_cell.angle_alpha   90.00
_cell.angle_beta   90.00
_cell.angle_gamma   90.00
#
_symmetry.space_group_name_H-M   'P 1'
#
loop_
_entity.id
_entity.type
_entity.pdbx_description
1 polymer ?
#
loop_
_entity_poly.entity_id
_entity_poly.type
_entity_poly.pdbx_seq_one_letter_code
_entity_poly.pdbx_strand_id
1 'polypeptide(L)'
;ICKERLGRVFANLREFSKAEEMYKEALKIFTSFDHIVREQIDCLTNLGLLYFHQNDFKKAYQCAKDALILSKNFPPETTLQIRFICNQILKFCEMHKK
;
A
#
# COMPACT_ATOMS: atom_id res chain seq x y z
N ILE A 1 9.63 2.83 10.27
CA ILE A 1 8.61 3.14 11.31
C ILE A 1 8.18 4.61 11.29
N CYS A 2 9.08 5.61 11.36
CA CYS A 2 8.65 7.02 11.44
C CYS A 2 7.95 7.54 10.16
N LYS A 3 8.45 7.21 8.96
CA LYS A 3 7.87 7.70 7.69
C LYS A 3 6.51 7.08 7.35
N GLU A 4 6.30 5.79 7.66
CA GLU A 4 5.00 5.12 7.50
C GLU A 4 3.94 5.73 8.42
N ARG A 5 4.29 5.98 9.69
CA ARG A 5 3.42 6.70 10.63
C ARG A 5 3.10 8.12 10.18
N LEU A 6 4.07 8.85 9.62
CA LEU A 6 3.86 10.18 9.04
C LEU A 6 2.94 10.12 7.82
N GLY A 7 3.11 9.13 6.94
CA GLY A 7 2.21 8.90 5.81
C GLY A 7 0.75 8.71 6.24
N ARG A 8 0.52 7.99 7.36
CA ARG A 8 -0.84 7.83 7.93
C ARG A 8 -1.41 9.14 8.47
N VAL A 9 -0.59 9.96 9.12
CA VAL A 9 -1.01 11.28 9.62
C VAL A 9 -1.37 12.20 8.46
N PHE A 10 -0.55 12.29 7.42
CA PHE A 10 -0.85 13.12 6.25
C PHE A 10 -2.07 12.63 5.46
N ALA A 11 -2.28 11.31 5.35
CA ALA A 11 -3.49 10.76 4.75
C ALA A 11 -4.75 11.20 5.52
N ASN A 12 -4.70 11.19 6.86
CA ASN A 12 -5.81 11.66 7.70
C ASN A 12 -6.04 13.17 7.58
N LEU A 13 -4.98 13.94 7.32
CA LEU A 13 -5.05 15.38 7.05
C LEU A 13 -5.50 15.72 5.61
N ARG A 14 -5.81 14.71 4.78
CA ARG A 14 -6.08 14.85 3.33
C ARG A 14 -4.93 15.51 2.55
N GLU A 15 -3.72 15.53 3.13
CA GLU A 15 -2.49 15.97 2.46
C GLU A 15 -1.90 14.82 1.66
N PHE A 16 -2.66 14.44 0.64
CA PHE A 16 -2.44 13.28 -0.22
C PHE A 16 -1.05 13.24 -0.88
N SER A 17 -0.54 14.38 -1.36
CA SER A 17 0.77 14.45 -2.00
C SER A 17 1.93 14.19 -1.03
N LYS A 18 1.86 14.73 0.20
CA LYS A 18 2.89 14.51 1.21
C LYS A 18 2.84 13.08 1.75
N ALA A 19 1.64 12.51 1.91
CA ALA A 19 1.49 11.11 2.27
C ALA A 19 2.13 10.19 1.22
N GLU A 20 1.91 10.46 -0.07
CA GLU A 20 2.51 9.71 -1.17
C GLU A 20 4.04 9.78 -1.14
N GLU A 21 4.60 10.98 -0.97
CA GLU A 21 6.05 11.18 -0.86
C GLU A 21 6.65 10.39 0.31
N MET A 22 6.05 10.48 1.51
CA MET A 22 6.53 9.78 2.69
C MET A 22 6.47 8.25 2.54
N TYR A 23 5.42 7.71 1.93
CA TYR A 23 5.34 6.27 1.68
C TYR A 23 6.32 5.81 0.60
N LYS A 24 6.55 6.59 -0.47
CA LYS A 24 7.55 6.25 -1.50
C LYS A 24 8.97 6.26 -0.95
N GLU A 25 9.31 7.23 -0.13
CA GLU A 25 10.60 7.27 0.55
C GLU A 25 10.77 6.10 1.51
N ALA A 26 9.73 5.76 2.28
CA ALA A 26 9.74 4.59 3.16
C ALA A 26 9.95 3.31 2.36
N LEU A 27 9.24 3.16 1.24
CA LEU A 27 9.36 2.01 0.35
C LEU A 27 10.78 1.87 -0.20
N LYS A 28 11.41 2.96 -0.66
CA LYS A 28 12.80 2.94 -1.16
C LYS A 28 13.80 2.45 -0.12
N ILE A 29 13.61 2.84 1.13
CA ILE A 29 14.43 2.36 2.25
C ILE A 29 14.18 0.87 2.45
N PHE A 30 12.92 0.46 2.55
CA PHE A 30 12.57 -0.93 2.83
C PHE A 30 12.97 -1.89 1.70
N THR A 31 12.89 -1.48 0.43
CA THR A 31 13.37 -2.26 -0.73
C THR A 31 14.88 -2.49 -0.73
N SER A 32 15.64 -1.73 0.07
CA SER A 32 17.09 -1.91 0.20
C SER A 32 17.46 -3.04 1.18
N PHE A 33 16.48 -3.65 1.86
CA PHE A 33 16.70 -4.67 2.88
C PHE A 33 15.78 -5.88 2.69
N ASP A 34 16.37 -7.05 2.42
CA ASP A 34 15.63 -8.32 2.19
C ASP A 34 14.85 -8.83 3.39
N HIS A 35 15.14 -8.34 4.61
CA HIS A 35 14.47 -8.77 5.84
C HIS A 35 13.28 -7.87 6.24
N ILE A 36 13.01 -6.80 5.49
CA ILE A 36 12.00 -5.78 5.82
C ILE A 36 10.78 -5.86 4.88
N VAL A 37 10.56 -7.05 4.28
CA VAL A 37 9.49 -7.26 3.28
C VAL A 37 8.10 -7.02 3.87
N ARG A 38 7.92 -7.20 5.19
CA ARG A 38 6.64 -6.93 5.85
C ARG A 38 6.28 -5.45 5.83
N GLU A 39 7.23 -4.57 6.15
CA GLU A 39 7.02 -3.13 6.13
C GLU A 39 6.93 -2.59 4.70
N GLN A 40 7.55 -3.25 3.72
CA GLN A 40 7.31 -2.97 2.29
C GLN A 40 5.84 -3.23 1.93
N ILE A 41 5.28 -4.37 2.36
CA ILE A 41 3.88 -4.74 2.12
C ILE A 41 2.93 -3.72 2.77
N ASP A 42 3.21 -3.30 4.00
CA ASP A 42 2.39 -2.31 4.70
C ASP A 42 2.43 -0.95 3.98
N CYS A 43 3.60 -0.51 3.51
CA CYS A 43 3.73 0.72 2.74
C CYS A 43 2.96 0.67 1.42
N LEU A 44 3.04 -0.45 0.69
CA LEU A 44 2.31 -0.64 -0.57
C LEU A 44 0.79 -0.68 -0.33
N THR A 45 0.35 -1.33 0.74
CA THR A 45 -1.08 -1.39 1.12
C THR A 45 -1.60 0.01 1.44
N ASN A 46 -0.85 0.78 2.21
CA ASN A 46 -1.20 2.16 2.55
C ASN A 46 -1.18 3.10 1.34
N LEU A 47 -0.22 2.94 0.41
CA LEU A 47 -0.24 3.65 -0.88
C LEU A 47 -1.46 3.28 -1.72
N GLY A 48 -1.82 1.99 -1.76
CA GLY A 48 -3.01 1.51 -2.45
C GLY A 48 -4.29 2.19 -1.93
N LEU A 49 -4.45 2.26 -0.60
CA LEU A 49 -5.56 2.97 0.04
C LEU A 49 -5.52 4.47 -0.23
N LEU A 50 -4.34 5.08 -0.16
CA LEU A 50 -4.16 6.50 -0.43
C LEU A 50 -4.64 6.86 -1.85
N TYR A 51 -4.18 6.12 -2.86
CA TYR A 51 -4.61 6.33 -4.25
C TYR A 51 -6.09 6.00 -4.45
N PHE A 52 -6.61 5.00 -3.76
CA PHE A 52 -8.04 4.69 -3.76
C PHE A 52 -8.87 5.88 -3.29
N HIS A 53 -8.46 6.53 -2.19
CA HIS A 53 -9.12 7.75 -1.69
C HIS A 53 -8.95 8.97 -2.62
N GLN A 54 -7.90 9.00 -3.43
CA GLN A 54 -7.69 10.02 -4.46
C GLN A 54 -8.45 9.72 -5.78
N ASN A 55 -9.18 8.61 -5.88
CA ASN A 55 -9.77 8.08 -7.11
C ASN A 55 -8.76 7.73 -8.22
N ASP A 56 -7.46 7.61 -7.91
CA ASP A 56 -6.45 7.12 -8.84
C ASP A 56 -6.44 5.58 -8.83
N PHE A 57 -7.49 4.99 -9.40
CA PHE A 57 -7.71 3.53 -9.39
C PHE A 57 -6.61 2.76 -10.12
N LYS A 58 -5.93 3.40 -11.09
CA LYS A 58 -4.81 2.78 -11.80
C LYS A 58 -3.64 2.53 -10.86
N LYS A 59 -3.23 3.55 -10.10
CA LYS A 59 -2.15 3.39 -9.12
C LYS A 59 -2.57 2.54 -7.92
N ALA A 60 -3.81 2.69 -7.45
CA ALA A 60 -4.35 1.87 -6.37
C ALA A 60 -4.30 0.36 -6.72
N TYR A 61 -4.70 0.00 -7.94
CA TYR A 61 -4.63 -1.37 -8.45
C TYR A 61 -3.19 -1.89 -8.46
N GLN A 62 -2.25 -1.10 -8.97
CA GLN A 62 -0.85 -1.51 -9.06
C GLN A 62 -0.26 -1.76 -7.65
N CYS A 63 -0.45 -0.83 -6.72
CA CYS A 63 0.06 -0.97 -5.35
C CYS A 63 -0.55 -2.17 -4.62
N ALA A 64 -1.86 -2.40 -4.75
CA ALA A 64 -2.53 -3.56 -4.15
C ALA A 64 -2.03 -4.89 -4.75
N LYS A 65 -1.75 -4.92 -6.06
CA LYS A 65 -1.20 -6.10 -6.73
C LYS A 65 0.23 -6.41 -6.25
N ASP A 66 1.07 -5.39 -6.14
CA ASP A 66 2.46 -5.54 -5.70
C ASP A 66 2.53 -5.98 -4.24
N ALA A 67 1.69 -5.42 -3.36
CA ALA A 67 1.54 -5.86 -1.98
C ALA A 67 1.12 -7.34 -1.89
N LEU A 68 0.17 -7.77 -2.74
CA LEU A 68 -0.30 -9.15 -2.78
C LEU A 68 0.81 -10.11 -3.21
N ILE A 69 1.61 -9.75 -4.22
CA ILE A 69 2.73 -10.56 -4.71
C ILE A 69 3.75 -10.78 -3.58
N LEU A 70 4.16 -9.71 -2.90
CA LEU A 70 5.09 -9.81 -1.77
C LEU A 70 4.50 -10.59 -0.59
N SER A 71 3.20 -10.46 -0.34
CA SER A 71 2.51 -11.21 0.73
C SER A 71 2.49 -12.72 0.53
N LYS A 72 2.76 -13.22 -0.68
CA LYS A 72 2.85 -14.67 -0.95
C LYS A 72 4.08 -15.31 -0.31
N ASN A 73 5.11 -14.51 -0.03
CA ASN A 73 6.32 -14.99 0.63
C ASN A 73 6.13 -15.22 2.15
N PHE A 74 4.96 -14.85 2.69
CA PHE A 74 4.61 -15.00 4.10
C PHE A 74 3.45 -15.98 4.30
N PRO A 75 3.36 -16.62 5.48
CA PRO A 75 2.22 -17.45 5.85
C PRO A 75 0.91 -16.66 5.75
N PRO A 76 -0.16 -17.26 5.21
CA PRO A 76 -1.45 -16.59 4.99
C PRO A 76 -2.07 -16.04 6.28
N GLU A 77 -1.81 -16.67 7.42
CA GLU A 77 -2.32 -16.26 8.75
C GLU A 77 -1.80 -14.88 9.13
N THR A 78 -0.55 -14.57 8.78
CA THR A 78 0.12 -13.29 9.10
C THR A 78 -0.23 -12.17 8.12
N THR A 79 -0.75 -12.52 6.94
CA THR A 79 -1.05 -11.58 5.85
C THR A 79 -2.54 -11.49 5.52
N LEU A 80 -3.40 -12.14 6.30
CA LEU A 80 -4.84 -12.24 6.03
C LEU A 80 -5.51 -10.86 5.86
N GLN A 81 -5.21 -9.92 6.76
CA GLN A 81 -5.75 -8.56 6.71
C GLN A 81 -5.29 -7.80 5.47
N ILE A 82 -4.00 -7.87 5.14
CA ILE A 82 -3.41 -7.25 3.94
C ILE A 82 -4.06 -7.82 2.68
N ARG A 83 -4.17 -9.15 2.58
CA ARG A 83 -4.79 -9.84 1.44
C ARG A 83 -6.25 -9.44 1.28
N PHE A 84 -6.99 -9.35 2.39
CA PHE A 84 -8.37 -8.89 2.38
C PHE A 84 -8.48 -7.46 1.82
N ILE A 85 -7.70 -6.50 2.35
CA ILE A 85 -7.71 -5.10 1.89
C ILE A 85 -7.32 -5.00 0.41
N CYS A 86 -6.22 -5.64 0.01
CA CYS A 86 -5.75 -5.62 -1.38
C CYS A 86 -6.81 -6.19 -2.32
N ASN A 87 -7.46 -7.30 -1.98
CA ASN A 87 -8.52 -7.89 -2.79
C ASN A 87 -9.74 -6.97 -2.93
N GLN A 88 -10.11 -6.22 -1.87
CA GLN A 88 -11.19 -5.22 -1.97
C GLN A 88 -10.83 -4.09 -2.94
N ILE A 89 -9.60 -3.55 -2.84
CA ILE A 89 -9.10 -2.51 -3.75
C ILE A 89 -9.10 -3.02 -5.20
N LEU A 90 -8.57 -4.22 -5.43
CA LEU A 90 -8.49 -4.82 -6.77
C LEU A 90 -9.88 -5.02 -7.38
N LYS A 91 -10.81 -5.62 -6.63
CA LYS A 91 -12.20 -5.84 -7.08
C LYS A 91 -12.89 -4.52 -7.43
N PHE A 92 -12.74 -3.51 -6.59
CA PHE A 92 -13.30 -2.19 -6.86
C PHE A 92 -12.69 -1.57 -8.11
N CYS A 93 -11.37 -1.56 -8.23
CA CYS A 93 -10.69 -1.00 -9.39
C CYS A 93 -11.08 -1.73 -10.68
N GLU A 94 -11.31 -3.04 -10.66
CA GLU A 94 -11.79 -3.82 -11.80
C GLU A 94 -13.22 -3.46 -12.22
N MET A 95 -14.12 -3.20 -11.28
CA MET A 95 -15.47 -2.72 -11.59
C MET A 95 -15.50 -1.32 -12.21
N HIS A 96 -14.48 -0.50 -11.93
CA HIS A 96 -14.37 0.89 -12.39
C HIS A 96 -13.40 1.08 -13.57
N LYS A 97 -12.87 0.00 -14.15
CA LYS A 97 -12.22 0.00 -15.48
C LYS A 97 -13.30 0.12 -16.57
N LYS A 98 -13.84 1.32 -16.78
CA LYS A 98 -14.53 1.67 -18.02
C LYS A 98 -13.54 2.33 -18.98
#